data_AF-A0A355DQD7-F1
#
_entry.id   AF-A0A355DQD7-F1
#
_cell.length_a   1.000
_cell.length_b   1.000
_cell.length_c   1.000
_cell.angle_alpha   90.00
_cell.angle_beta   90.00
_cell.angle_gamma   90.00
#
_symmetry.space_group_name_H-M   'P 1'
#
loop_
_entity.id
_entity.type
_entity.pdbx_description
1 polymer ?
#
loop_
_entity_poly.entity_id
_entity_poly.type
_entity_poly.pdbx_seq_one_letter_code
_entity_poly.pdbx_strand_id
1 'polypeptide(L)'
;MKIQIERNDFEEKCYCHLCGNTFFPIAVVARAYKESGEYLTDVCPECIATGSEGISLRMRQRADSLRTVATELERLARMEIESPTLAQLNVANQLEKALR
;
A
#
# COMPACT_ATOMS: atom_id res chain seq x y z
N MET A 1 15.81 9.72 7.04
CA MET A 1 14.54 9.06 7.49
C MET A 1 14.75 8.46 8.87
N LYS A 2 13.74 8.49 9.75
CA LYS A 2 13.76 7.82 11.06
C LYS A 2 12.55 6.90 11.19
N ILE A 3 12.72 5.75 11.85
CA ILE A 3 11.60 4.84 12.20
C ILE A 3 11.47 4.80 13.72
N GLN A 4 10.25 4.95 14.24
CA GLN A 4 9.95 4.97 15.67
C GLN A 4 8.78 4.03 15.98
N ILE A 5 8.77 3.43 17.17
CA ILE A 5 7.64 2.62 17.64
C ILE A 5 6.67 3.52 18.38
N GLU A 6 5.40 3.45 18.01
CA GLU A 6 4.31 4.20 18.61
C GLU A 6 3.18 3.28 19.02
N ARG A 7 2.34 3.75 19.95
CA ARG A 7 1.09 3.06 20.28
C ARG A 7 0.17 3.10 19.07
N ASN A 8 -0.52 2.00 18.85
CA ASN A 8 -1.55 1.92 17.84
C ASN A 8 -2.90 1.96 18.54
N ASP A 9 -3.58 3.11 18.47
CA ASP A 9 -4.87 3.31 19.11
C ASP A 9 -6.05 2.82 18.24
N PHE A 10 -5.78 2.33 17.02
CA PHE A 10 -6.77 1.93 16.03
C PHE A 10 -6.47 0.52 15.48
N GLU A 11 -7.40 -0.42 15.58
CA GLU A 11 -7.27 -1.77 14.99
C GLU A 11 -7.59 -1.75 13.48
N GLU A 12 -6.88 -0.91 12.74
CA GLU A 12 -7.06 -0.72 11.30
C GLU A 12 -5.99 -1.41 10.47
N LYS A 13 -6.34 -1.66 9.21
CA LYS A 13 -5.43 -2.21 8.20
C LYS A 13 -4.43 -1.13 7.79
N CYS A 14 -3.14 -1.33 8.09
CA CYS A 14 -2.07 -0.42 7.73
C CYS A 14 -1.38 -0.81 6.42
N TYR A 15 -0.89 0.19 5.69
CA TYR A 15 -0.14 0.00 4.46
C TYR A 15 1.30 0.48 4.61
N CYS A 16 2.26 -0.41 4.32
CA CYS A 16 3.69 -0.09 4.34
C CYS A 16 4.13 0.41 2.96
N HIS A 17 4.30 1.72 2.80
CA HIS A 17 4.77 2.31 1.54
C HIS A 17 6.22 1.96 1.22
N LEU A 18 7.03 1.51 2.20
CA LEU A 18 8.43 1.14 1.97
C LEU A 18 8.57 -0.12 1.12
N CYS A 19 7.69 -1.11 1.30
CA CYS A 19 7.72 -2.38 0.56
C CYS A 19 6.42 -2.68 -0.20
N GLY A 20 5.37 -1.91 0.03
CA GLY A 20 4.04 -2.09 -0.56
C GLY A 20 3.17 -3.15 0.13
N ASN A 21 3.59 -3.71 1.26
CA ASN A 21 2.82 -4.72 1.98
C ASN A 21 1.70 -4.09 2.81
N THR A 22 0.59 -4.81 2.95
CA THR A 22 -0.50 -4.44 3.86
C THR A 22 -0.50 -5.34 5.08
N PHE A 23 -0.69 -4.79 6.27
CA PHE A 23 -0.57 -5.53 7.53
C PHE A 23 -1.52 -4.99 8.61
N PHE A 24 -1.71 -5.76 9.68
CA PHE A 24 -2.55 -5.40 10.81
C PHE A 24 -1.68 -5.24 12.05
N PRO A 25 -1.36 -4.00 12.49
CA PRO A 25 -0.73 -3.80 13.79
C PRO A 25 -1.73 -4.09 14.92
N ILE A 26 -1.19 -4.51 16.06
CA ILE A 26 -1.98 -4.76 17.28
C ILE A 26 -1.81 -3.56 18.21
N ALA A 27 -0.98 -3.67 19.25
CA ALA A 27 -0.82 -2.64 20.27
C ALA A 27 0.16 -1.52 19.89
N VAL A 28 1.11 -1.80 19.00
CA VAL A 28 2.13 -0.87 18.55
C VAL A 28 2.35 -0.97 17.05
N VAL A 29 2.78 0.14 16.46
CA VAL A 29 3.14 0.24 15.04
C VAL A 29 4.46 0.97 14.90
N ALA A 30 5.32 0.51 13.99
CA ALA A 30 6.51 1.25 13.62
C ALA A 30 6.13 2.29 12.56
N ARG A 31 6.50 3.56 12.75
CA ARG A 31 6.22 4.66 11.82
C ARG A 31 7.50 5.27 11.29
N ALA A 32 7.54 5.47 9.99
CA ALA A 32 8.63 6.14 9.29
C ALA A 32 8.31 7.63 9.11
N TYR A 33 9.32 8.46 9.36
CA TYR A 33 9.28 9.90 9.23
C TYR A 33 10.38 10.41 8.31
N LYS A 34 10.08 11.45 7.53
CA LYS A 34 11.07 12.22 6.79
C LYS A 34 12.03 12.92 7.75
N GLU A 35 13.14 13.41 7.22
CA GLU A 35 14.10 14.20 8.03
C GLU A 35 13.48 15.50 8.57
N SER A 36 12.48 16.04 7.87
CA SER A 36 11.66 17.16 8.33
C SER A 36 10.75 16.83 9.52
N GLY A 37 10.65 15.55 9.91
CA GLY A 37 9.71 15.09 10.94
C GLY A 37 8.29 14.80 10.42
N GLU A 38 8.03 14.99 9.12
CA GLU A 38 6.74 14.66 8.52
C GLU A 38 6.54 13.14 8.43
N TYR A 39 5.34 12.67 8.80
CA TYR A 39 4.95 11.26 8.69
C TYR A 39 5.02 10.78 7.23
N LEU A 40 5.54 9.57 7.02
CA LEU A 40 5.66 8.95 5.71
C LEU A 40 4.79 7.71 5.58
N THR A 41 4.93 6.74 6.49
CA THR A 41 4.17 5.49 6.44
C THR A 41 4.31 4.69 7.73
N ASP A 42 3.31 3.86 8.03
CA ASP A 42 3.47 2.72 8.93
C ASP A 42 4.39 1.68 8.27
N VAL A 43 5.17 0.95 9.06
CA VAL A 43 6.20 0.02 8.61
C VAL A 43 5.85 -1.39 9.08
N CYS A 44 5.77 -2.32 8.14
CA CYS A 44 5.36 -3.69 8.43
C CYS A 44 6.45 -4.47 9.20
N PRO A 45 6.08 -5.51 9.97
CA PRO A 45 7.02 -6.35 10.71
C PRO A 45 8.12 -6.97 9.83
N GLU A 46 7.80 -7.35 8.58
CA GLU A 46 8.79 -7.91 7.65
C GLU A 46 9.89 -6.91 7.29
N CYS A 47 9.55 -5.63 7.11
CA CYS A 47 10.55 -4.60 6.88
C CYS A 47 11.45 -4.44 8.11
N ILE A 48 10.85 -4.35 9.30
CA ILE A 48 11.60 -4.22 10.56
C ILE A 48 12.54 -5.41 10.78
N ALA A 49 12.10 -6.63 10.51
CA ALA A 49 12.87 -7.85 10.71
C ALA A 49 14.16 -7.91 9.88
N THR A 50 14.23 -7.20 8.76
CA THR A 50 15.41 -7.20 7.87
C THR A 50 16.46 -6.14 8.21
N GLY A 51 16.20 -5.27 9.20
CA GLY A 51 17.08 -4.15 9.52
C GLY A 51 17.18 -3.09 8.41
N SER A 52 18.01 -2.07 8.63
CA SER A 52 18.11 -0.89 7.76
C SER A 52 18.53 -1.23 6.32
N GLU A 53 19.49 -2.13 6.14
CA GLU A 53 19.96 -2.56 4.82
C GLU A 53 18.87 -3.29 4.04
N GLY A 54 18.15 -4.21 4.69
CA GLY A 54 17.05 -4.93 4.08
C GLY A 54 15.86 -4.04 3.75
N ILE A 55 15.55 -3.06 4.61
CA ILE A 55 14.55 -2.02 4.30
C ILE A 55 14.97 -1.26 3.05
N SER A 56 16.24 -0.82 2.98
CA SER A 56 16.78 -0.08 1.84
C SER A 56 16.68 -0.90 0.54
N LEU A 57 17.00 -2.19 0.59
CA LEU A 57 16.86 -3.10 -0.56
C LEU A 57 15.40 -3.24 -1.00
N ARG A 58 14.48 -3.47 -0.06
CA ARG A 58 13.04 -3.60 -0.36
C ARG A 58 12.47 -2.30 -0.94
N MET A 59 12.91 -1.14 -0.47
CA MET A 59 12.52 0.15 -1.04
C MET A 59 12.98 0.30 -2.50
N ARG A 60 14.21 -0.10 -2.81
CA ARG A 60 14.71 -0.09 -4.20
C ARG A 60 13.88 -1.02 -5.09
N GLN A 61 13.66 -2.26 -4.66
CA GLN A 61 12.84 -3.23 -5.38
C GLN A 61 11.40 -2.75 -5.59
N ARG A 62 10.81 -2.11 -4.57
CA ARG A 62 9.48 -1.52 -4.66
C ARG A 62 9.45 -0.35 -5.65
N ALA A 63 10.44 0.53 -5.61
CA ALA A 63 10.55 1.64 -6.56
C ALA A 63 10.67 1.14 -8.01
N ASP A 64 11.48 0.10 -8.25
CA ASP A 64 11.62 -0.50 -9.58
C ASP A 64 10.30 -1.13 -10.04
N SER A 65 9.63 -1.87 -9.15
CA SER A 65 8.30 -2.44 -9.44
C SER A 65 7.27 -1.36 -9.77
N LEU A 66 7.27 -0.26 -9.02
CA LEU A 66 6.35 0.86 -9.24
C LEU A 66 6.63 1.58 -10.57
N ARG A 67 7.90 1.71 -10.98
CA ARG A 67 8.23 2.27 -12.30
C ARG A 67 7.70 1.39 -13.43
N THR A 68 7.86 0.07 -13.31
CA THR A 68 7.30 -0.87 -14.30
C THR A 68 5.78 -0.76 -14.38
N VAL A 69 5.10 -0.71 -13.23
CA VAL A 69 3.64 -0.52 -13.17
C VAL A 69 3.25 0.84 -13.76
N ALA A 70 3.97 1.92 -13.45
CA ALA A 70 3.70 3.25 -13.99
C ALA A 70 3.79 3.26 -15.52
N THR A 71 4.88 2.72 -16.09
CA THR A 71 5.06 2.59 -17.55
C THR A 71 3.91 1.80 -18.18
N GLU A 72 3.47 0.71 -17.55
CA GLU A 72 2.37 -0.09 -18.09
C GLU A 72 1.03 0.64 -18.01
N LEU A 73 0.75 1.35 -16.92
CA LEU A 73 -0.45 2.17 -16.80
C LEU A 73 -0.46 3.30 -17.84
N GLU A 74 0.69 3.96 -18.06
CA GLU A 74 0.83 4.98 -19.11
C GLU A 74 0.58 4.41 -20.51
N ARG A 75 1.01 3.16 -20.77
CA ARG A 75 0.75 2.46 -22.03
C ARG A 75 -0.73 2.13 -22.20
N LEU A 76 -1.35 1.51 -21.19
CA LEU A 76 -2.76 1.13 -21.21
C LEU A 76 -3.69 2.33 -21.33
N ALA A 77 -3.35 3.45 -20.69
CA ALA A 77 -4.12 4.69 -20.76
C ALA A 77 -4.19 5.31 -22.18
N ARG A 78 -3.33 4.86 -23.11
CA ARG A 78 -3.34 5.30 -24.52
C ARG A 78 -4.10 4.34 -25.44
N MET A 79 -4.55 3.20 -24.91
CA MET A 79 -5.33 2.22 -25.65
C MET A 79 -6.83 2.51 -25.49
N GLU A 80 -7.65 1.93 -26.37
CA GLU A 80 -9.09 1.89 -26.16
C GLU A 80 -9.39 1.01 -24.94
N ILE A 81 -10.14 1.54 -23.98
CA ILE A 81 -10.53 0.84 -22.74
C ILE A 81 -12.03 0.54 -22.81
N GLU A 82 -12.36 -0.73 -23.00
CA GLU A 82 -13.71 -1.22 -22.80
C GLU A 82 -14.01 -1.25 -21.29
N SER A 83 -15.04 -0.52 -20.86
CA SER A 83 -15.41 -0.45 -19.44
C SER A 83 -16.92 -0.56 -19.25
N PRO A 84 -17.39 -1.22 -18.17
CA PRO A 84 -18.80 -1.19 -17.81
C PRO A 84 -19.20 0.21 -17.36
N THR A 85 -20.46 0.55 -17.58
CA THR A 85 -21.07 1.73 -16.97
C THR A 85 -21.26 1.54 -15.46
N LEU A 86 -21.33 2.64 -14.73
CA LEU A 86 -21.66 2.60 -13.29
C LEU A 86 -23.02 1.93 -13.02
N ALA A 87 -23.99 2.09 -13.92
CA ALA A 87 -25.29 1.45 -13.80
C ALA A 87 -25.19 -0.08 -13.89
N GLN A 88 -24.41 -0.60 -14.85
CA GLN A 88 -24.16 -2.04 -14.96
C GLN A 88 -23.48 -2.58 -13.70
N LEU A 89 -22.50 -1.87 -13.14
CA LEU A 89 -21.84 -2.25 -11.89
C LEU A 89 -22.82 -2.32 -10.71
N ASN A 90 -23.71 -1.32 -10.59
CA ASN A 90 -24.70 -1.28 -9.51
C ASN A 90 -25.72 -2.42 -9.62
N VAL A 91 -26.20 -2.73 -10.82
CA VAL A 91 -27.10 -3.87 -11.04
C VAL A 91 -26.42 -5.18 -10.66
N ALA A 92 -25.17 -5.39 -11.10
CA ALA A 92 -24.41 -6.59 -10.74
C ALA A 92 -24.26 -6.74 -9.21
N ASN A 93 -23.95 -5.65 -8.50
CA ASN A 93 -23.85 -5.66 -7.03
C ASN A 93 -25.18 -5.98 -6.33
N GLN A 94 -26.32 -5.52 -6.87
CA GLN A 94 -27.64 -5.82 -6.30
C GLN A 94 -28.00 -7.30 -6.49
N LEU A 95 -27.70 -7.86 -7.67
CA LEU A 95 -27.91 -9.28 -7.95
C LEU A 95 -27.08 -10.16 -7.01
N GLU A 96 -25.78 -9.86 -6.85
CA GLU A 96 -24.92 -10.60 -5.91
C GLU A 96 -25.40 -10.55 -4.46
N LYS A 97 -25.93 -9.40 -4.02
CA LYS A 97 -26.52 -9.28 -2.67
C LYS A 97 -27.81 -10.09 -2.51
N ALA A 98 -28.62 -10.22 -3.56
CA ALA A 98 -29.87 -10.97 -3.52
C ALA A 98 -29.65 -12.50 -3.54
N LEU A 99 -28.47 -12.95 -3.99
CA LEU A 99 -28.08 -14.37 -4.05
C LEU A 99 -27.36 -14.87 -2.79
N ARG A 100 -26.99 -13.96 -1.88
CA ARG A 100 -26.40 -14.28 -0.56
C ARG A 100 -27.45 -14.25 0.53
#